data_AF-A0A9X8NAR4-F1
#
_entry.id   AF-A0A9X8NAR4-F1
#
_cell.length_a   1.000
_cell.length_b   1.000
_cell.length_c   1.000
_cell.angle_alpha   90.00
_cell.angle_beta   90.00
_cell.angle_gamma   90.00
#
_symmetry.space_group_name_H-M   'P 1'
#
loop_
_entity.id
_entity.type
_entity.pdbx_description
1 polymer ?
#
loop_
_entity_poly.entity_id
_entity_poly.type
_entity_poly.pdbx_seq_one_letter_code
_entity_poly.pdbx_strand_id
1 'polypeptide(L)'
;MAMTVFHIDSAAVSSMTDSLRDDAARLQLLNDVSVPGTWPLGEFSAAVTESIAKANTDAEALRAEAHRIADVMDLAVDAAAAVDTCTCRKLGAAL
;
A
#
# COMPACT_ATOMS: atom_id res chain seq x y z
N MET A 1 -1.65 -27.42 24.10
CA MET A 1 -1.48 -25.96 24.05
C MET A 1 -0.69 -25.66 22.78
N ALA A 2 -1.32 -25.09 21.75
CA ALA A 2 -0.65 -24.82 20.48
C ALA A 2 0.21 -23.57 20.64
N MET A 3 1.51 -23.68 20.35
CA MET A 3 2.43 -22.54 20.33
C MET A 3 2.28 -21.85 18.98
N THR A 4 1.68 -20.66 18.97
CA THR A 4 1.58 -19.83 17.78
C THR A 4 2.98 -19.28 17.47
N VAL A 5 3.65 -19.86 16.47
CA VAL A 5 4.95 -19.36 16.01
C VAL A 5 4.71 -18.36 14.89
N PHE A 6 5.15 -17.12 15.09
CA PHE A 6 5.15 -16.09 14.05
C PHE A 6 6.49 -16.15 13.31
N HIS A 7 6.49 -16.71 12.11
CA HIS A 7 7.63 -16.64 11.20
C HIS A 7 7.53 -15.34 10.40
N ILE A 8 8.13 -14.28 10.93
CA ILE A 8 8.23 -12.98 10.24
C ILE A 8 9.71 -12.76 9.93
N ASP A 9 10.04 -12.76 8.65
CA ASP A 9 11.31 -12.25 8.16
C ASP A 9 11.20 -10.72 8.06
N SER A 10 11.74 -10.02 9.06
CA SER A 10 11.66 -8.56 9.16
C SER A 10 12.35 -7.85 7.99
N ALA A 11 13.45 -8.41 7.46
CA ALA A 11 14.15 -7.83 6.32
C ALA A 11 13.32 -7.98 5.04
N ALA A 12 12.70 -9.14 4.83
CA ALA A 12 11.78 -9.34 3.72
C ALA A 12 10.55 -8.43 3.82
N VAL A 13 9.96 -8.29 5.01
CA VAL A 13 8.81 -7.38 5.21
C VAL A 13 9.19 -5.94 4.92
N SER A 14 10.32 -5.45 5.45
CA SER A 14 10.79 -4.08 5.17
C SER A 14 10.98 -3.83 3.68
N SER A 15 11.61 -4.78 2.96
CA SER A 15 11.78 -4.69 1.50
C SER A 15 10.44 -4.62 0.77
N MET A 16 9.46 -5.43 1.20
CA MET A 16 8.12 -5.44 0.61
C MET A 16 7.34 -4.14 0.90
N THR A 17 7.41 -3.62 2.13
CA THR A 17 6.70 -2.39 2.50
C THR A 17 7.31 -1.17 1.82
N ASP A 18 8.63 -1.12 1.65
CA ASP A 18 9.32 -0.11 0.85
C ASP A 18 8.93 -0.18 -0.62
N SER A 19 8.96 -1.39 -1.22
CA SER A 19 8.53 -1.58 -2.60
C SER A 19 7.06 -1.16 -2.79
N LEU A 20 6.19 -1.44 -1.83
CA LEU A 20 4.77 -1.08 -1.91
C LEU A 20 4.57 0.44 -1.87
N ARG A 21 5.34 1.15 -1.03
CA ARG A 21 5.34 2.62 -0.97
C ARG A 21 5.89 3.24 -2.26
N ASP A 22 6.95 2.67 -2.81
CA ASP A 22 7.52 3.11 -4.08
C ASP A 22 6.53 2.90 -5.23
N ASP A 23 5.84 1.75 -5.26
CA ASP A 23 4.81 1.46 -6.25
C ASP A 23 3.64 2.44 -6.15
N ALA A 24 3.20 2.76 -4.93
CA ALA A 24 2.18 3.76 -4.67
C ALA A 24 2.61 5.16 -5.16
N ALA A 25 3.87 5.56 -4.90
CA ALA A 25 4.41 6.83 -5.37
C ALA A 25 4.47 6.91 -6.91
N ARG A 26 4.67 5.78 -7.59
CA ARG A 26 4.75 5.72 -9.06
C ARG A 26 3.39 5.68 -9.77
N LEU A 27 2.29 5.38 -9.08
CA LEU A 27 0.94 5.43 -9.65
C LEU A 27 0.59 6.88 -9.98
N GLN A 28 0.85 7.41 -11.18
CA GLN A 28 0.53 8.81 -11.50
C GLN A 28 -0.94 9.01 -11.90
N LEU A 29 -1.49 10.18 -11.60
CA LEU A 29 -2.85 10.53 -12.06
C LEU A 29 -2.82 10.82 -13.56
N LEU A 30 -3.86 10.38 -14.24
CA LEU A 30 -4.08 10.68 -15.65
C LEU A 30 -4.39 12.16 -15.81
N ASN A 31 -3.77 12.77 -16.82
CA ASN A 31 -4.10 14.14 -17.22
C ASN A 31 -5.43 14.16 -17.98
N ASP A 32 -6.14 15.27 -17.87
CA ASP A 32 -7.31 15.51 -18.71
C ASP A 32 -6.92 15.53 -20.20
N VAL A 33 -7.75 14.89 -21.01
CA VAL A 33 -7.61 14.90 -22.45
C VAL A 33 -8.60 15.93 -23.01
N SER A 34 -8.08 16.91 -23.73
CA SER A 34 -8.91 17.94 -24.36
C SER A 34 -9.65 17.36 -25.57
N VAL A 35 -10.83 16.80 -25.32
CA VAL A 35 -11.76 16.37 -26.38
C VAL A 35 -12.76 17.51 -26.63
N PRO A 36 -13.04 17.87 -27.90
CA PRO A 36 -14.06 18.87 -28.20
C PRO A 36 -15.43 18.43 -27.68
N GLY A 37 -16.03 19.20 -26.78
CA GLY A 37 -17.38 18.96 -26.26
C GLY A 37 -18.51 19.31 -27.24
N THR A 38 -18.18 19.74 -28.46
CA THR A 38 -19.15 20.10 -29.50
C THR A 38 -19.69 18.88 -30.22
N TRP A 39 -20.95 18.94 -30.67
CA TRP A 39 -21.52 17.92 -31.55
C TRP A 39 -20.60 17.63 -32.75
N PRO A 40 -20.35 16.36 -33.12
CA PRO A 40 -20.97 15.12 -32.63
C PRO A 40 -20.23 14.45 -31.45
N LEU A 41 -19.18 15.07 -30.90
CA LEU A 41 -18.26 14.45 -29.95
C LEU A 41 -18.62 14.71 -28.47
N GLY A 42 -19.71 15.42 -28.19
CA GLY A 42 -20.09 15.80 -26.82
C GLY A 42 -20.22 14.61 -25.84
N GLU A 43 -20.93 13.56 -26.23
CA GLU A 43 -21.08 12.34 -25.40
C GLU A 43 -19.75 11.61 -25.20
N PHE A 44 -18.94 11.52 -26.26
CA PHE A 44 -17.60 10.92 -26.17
C PHE A 44 -16.68 11.73 -25.23
N SER A 45 -16.71 13.06 -25.33
CA SER A 45 -15.96 13.95 -24.43
C SER A 45 -16.37 13.78 -22.97
N ALA A 46 -17.67 13.64 -22.70
CA ALA A 46 -18.18 13.39 -21.35
C ALA A 46 -17.73 12.03 -20.83
N ALA A 47 -17.85 10.97 -21.64
CA ALA A 47 -17.42 9.63 -21.28
C ALA A 47 -15.91 9.54 -21.00
N VAL A 48 -15.08 10.24 -21.78
CA VAL A 48 -13.63 10.32 -21.55
C VAL A 48 -13.34 11.02 -20.22
N THR A 49 -13.98 12.16 -19.96
CA THR A 49 -13.80 12.91 -18.71
C THR A 49 -14.20 12.08 -17.50
N GLU A 50 -15.35 11.41 -17.55
CA GLU A 50 -15.84 10.55 -16.47
C GLU A 50 -14.90 9.34 -16.25
N SER A 51 -14.41 8.73 -17.33
CA SER A 51 -13.48 7.61 -17.24
C SER A 51 -12.14 8.01 -16.61
N ILE A 52 -11.61 9.18 -16.96
CA ILE A 52 -10.38 9.73 -16.36
C ILE A 52 -10.60 10.02 -14.87
N ALA A 53 -11.70 10.70 -14.52
CA ALA A 53 -12.02 11.02 -13.13
C ALA A 53 -12.16 9.77 -12.26
N LYS A 54 -12.83 8.73 -12.80
CA LYS A 54 -12.96 7.44 -12.12
C LYS A 54 -11.60 6.75 -11.94
N ALA A 55 -10.81 6.64 -13.00
CA ALA A 55 -9.49 6.01 -12.93
C ALA A 55 -8.57 6.72 -11.91
N ASN A 56 -8.63 8.05 -11.84
CA ASN A 56 -7.88 8.83 -10.88
C ASN A 56 -8.35 8.59 -9.43
N THR A 57 -9.66 8.51 -9.21
CA THR A 57 -10.24 8.17 -7.89
C THR A 57 -9.79 6.78 -7.44
N ASP A 58 -9.85 5.80 -8.34
CA ASP A 58 -9.42 4.42 -8.05
C ASP A 58 -7.90 4.36 -7.76
N ALA A 59 -7.09 5.13 -8.49
CA ALA A 59 -5.64 5.22 -8.26
C ALA A 59 -5.32 5.83 -6.89
N GLU A 60 -6.04 6.87 -6.46
CA GLU A 60 -5.89 7.44 -5.12
C GLU A 60 -6.28 6.47 -4.00
N ALA A 61 -7.40 5.75 -4.18
CA ALA A 61 -7.81 4.71 -3.25
C ALA A 61 -6.76 3.59 -3.14
N LEU A 62 -6.19 3.16 -4.26
CA LEU A 62 -5.14 2.15 -4.29
C LEU A 62 -3.86 2.62 -3.60
N ARG A 63 -3.44 3.88 -3.83
CA ARG A 63 -2.30 4.48 -3.13
C ARG A 63 -2.51 4.49 -1.61
N ALA A 64 -3.69 4.93 -1.16
CA ALA A 64 -4.02 4.98 0.26
C ALA A 64 -3.99 3.59 0.89
N GLU A 65 -4.53 2.58 0.20
CA GLU A 65 -4.53 1.20 0.68
C GLU A 65 -3.12 0.59 0.72
N ALA A 66 -2.28 0.88 -0.28
CA ALA A 66 -0.88 0.46 -0.31
C ALA A 66 -0.10 1.00 0.90
N HIS A 67 -0.26 2.29 1.22
CA HIS A 67 0.33 2.88 2.42
C HIS A 67 -0.21 2.23 3.70
N ARG A 68 -1.53 2.03 3.79
CA ARG A 68 -2.16 1.39 4.96
C ARG A 68 -1.63 -0.02 5.20
N ILE A 69 -1.46 -0.83 4.15
CA ILE A 69 -0.90 -2.19 4.24
C ILE A 69 0.55 -2.13 4.71
N ALA A 70 1.36 -1.25 4.12
CA ALA A 70 2.76 -1.08 4.51
C ALA A 70 2.90 -0.76 6.01
N ASP A 71 2.10 0.19 6.51
CA ASP A 71 2.15 0.60 7.92
C ASP A 71 1.70 -0.50 8.88
N VAL A 72 0.68 -1.29 8.51
CA VAL A 72 0.24 -2.43 9.31
C VAL A 72 1.27 -3.55 9.34
N MET A 73 1.97 -3.79 8.23
CA MET A 73 3.02 -4.81 8.15
C MET A 73 4.24 -4.42 8.99
N ASP A 74 4.65 -3.15 8.94
CA ASP A 74 5.74 -2.64 9.79
C ASP A 74 5.37 -2.76 11.29
N LEU A 75 4.13 -2.42 11.66
CA LEU A 75 3.63 -2.61 13.03
C LEU A 75 3.66 -4.08 13.48
N ALA A 76 3.36 -5.02 12.57
CA ALA A 76 3.43 -6.45 12.87
C ALA A 76 4.87 -6.92 13.11
N VAL A 77 5.84 -6.39 12.36
CA VAL A 77 7.27 -6.64 12.59
C VAL A 77 7.71 -6.12 13.95
N ASP A 78 7.34 -4.89 14.30
CA ASP A 78 7.66 -4.29 15.60
C ASP A 78 7.08 -5.11 16.76
N ALA A 79 5.83 -5.55 16.62
CA ALA A 79 5.18 -6.40 17.62
C ALA A 79 5.91 -7.74 17.78
N ALA A 80 6.32 -8.37 16.68
CA ALA A 80 7.08 -9.62 16.72
C ALA A 80 8.46 -9.44 17.37
N ALA A 81 9.17 -8.37 17.03
CA ALA A 81 10.46 -8.03 17.64
C ALA A 81 10.34 -7.78 19.15
N ALA A 82 9.26 -7.11 19.58
CA ALA A 82 8.99 -6.89 21.00
C ALA A 82 8.72 -8.20 21.77
N VAL A 83 7.96 -9.13 21.16
CA VAL A 83 7.72 -10.46 21.73
C VAL A 83 9.01 -11.27 21.82
N ASP A 84 9.84 -11.25 20.78
CA ASP A 84 11.13 -11.95 20.78
C ASP A 84 12.07 -11.40 21.86
N THR A 85 12.23 -10.08 21.92
CA THR A 85 13.05 -9.40 22.95
C THR A 85 12.55 -9.69 24.37
N CYS A 86 11.24 -9.75 24.58
CA CYS A 86 10.65 -10.12 25.88
C CYS A 86 10.94 -11.58 26.23
N THR A 87 10.85 -12.47 25.25
CA THR A 87 11.10 -13.91 25.42
C THR A 87 12.57 -14.19 25.72
N CYS A 88 13.51 -13.60 24.97
CA CYS A 88 14.95 -13.70 25.21
C CYS A 88 15.32 -13.24 26.62
N ARG A 89 14.80 -12.09 27.07
CA ARG A 89 14.99 -11.59 28.44
C ARG A 89 14.48 -12.57 29.50
N LYS A 90 13.30 -13.16 29.30
CA LYS A 90 12.72 -14.14 30.26
C LYS A 90 13.52 -15.44 30.34
N LEU A 91 14.13 -15.84 29.23
CA LEU A 91 14.95 -17.05 29.16
C LEU A 91 16.38 -16.85 29.69
N GLY A 92 16.73 -15.65 30.15
CA GLY A 92 18.07 -15.34 30.67
C GLY A 92 19.13 -15.27 29.57
N ALA A 93 18.72 -15.23 28.30
CA ALA A 93 19.61 -14.90 27.19
C ALA A 93 19.89 -13.40 27.25
N ALA A 94 20.98 -13.04 27.91
CA ALA A 94 21.60 -11.74 27.69
C ALA A 94 22.15 -11.74 26.25
N LEU A 95 21.60 -10.86 25.40
CA LEU A 95 22.22 -10.50 24.12
C LEU A 95 23.61 -9.91 24.35
#